data_AF-A0A367I256-F1
#
_entry.id   AF-A0A367I256-F1
#
_cell.length_a   1.000
_cell.length_b   1.000
_cell.length_c   1.000
_cell.angle_alpha   90.00
_cell.angle_beta   90.00
_cell.angle_gamma   90.00
#
_symmetry.space_group_name_H-M   'P 1'
#
loop_
_entity.id
_entity.type
_entity.pdbx_description
1 polymer ?
#
loop_
_entity_poly.entity_id
_entity_poly.type
_entity_poly.pdbx_seq_one_letter_code
_entity_poly.pdbx_strand_id
1 'polypeptide(L)'
;MSDDAPYQMPPTDTSRFSLVMWAQFGFFLLIAYEMNSNFEGTMGAEEFVFLGAVLVTGLLQLLRVNNRRMIGMLLMIVGPTISWGVLGGEMEMVIFGLIFFILPFFGMVIFIPALGFDEHGMELSRERRKLILVLVMSLCMVFFTVMENMALATTDDGTYEVDDFDATTTYDIDDQNVNLAKASIGLAITGVLIFLATTLGGMALGGLRPWHGVAIAASAAWLDGYNWSDFGMDPLWLSCLWALMITVMYVLTACEFFEKGEEATMESE
;
A
#
# COMPACT_ATOMS: atom_id res chain seq x y z
N MET A 1 -16.39 4.72 -28.34
CA MET A 1 -15.02 4.17 -28.33
C MET A 1 -15.11 2.76 -28.87
N SER A 2 -14.14 2.28 -29.65
CA SER A 2 -14.19 0.90 -30.18
C SER A 2 -14.13 -0.11 -29.04
N ASP A 3 -14.93 -1.17 -29.13
CA ASP A 3 -14.95 -2.26 -28.13
C ASP A 3 -13.60 -2.99 -27.99
N ASP A 4 -12.65 -2.77 -28.92
CA ASP A 4 -11.30 -3.34 -28.95
C ASP A 4 -10.18 -2.39 -28.46
N ALA A 5 -10.49 -1.29 -27.78
CA ALA A 5 -9.45 -0.39 -27.26
C ALA A 5 -8.56 -1.12 -26.22
N PRO A 6 -7.22 -1.09 -26.33
CA PRO A 6 -6.32 -1.80 -25.41
C PRO A 6 -6.25 -1.16 -24.01
N TYR A 7 -6.95 -0.05 -23.81
CA TYR A 7 -7.04 0.73 -22.57
C TYR A 7 -8.43 1.36 -22.44
N GLN A 8 -8.79 1.77 -21.23
CA GLN A 8 -10.02 2.52 -20.96
C GLN A 8 -9.66 3.81 -20.21
N MET A 9 -10.27 4.92 -20.61
CA MET A 9 -10.01 6.19 -19.91
C MET A 9 -10.44 6.10 -18.43
N PRO A 10 -9.69 6.74 -17.52
CA PRO A 10 -10.04 6.74 -16.11
C PRO A 10 -11.43 7.38 -15.91
N PRO A 11 -12.28 6.79 -15.05
CA PRO A 11 -13.53 7.41 -14.67
C PRO A 11 -13.27 8.69 -13.89
N THR A 12 -14.13 9.70 -14.07
CA THR A 12 -14.07 11.01 -13.40
C THR A 12 -15.25 11.24 -12.46
N ASP A 13 -16.02 10.19 -12.18
CA ASP A 13 -17.09 10.23 -11.20
C ASP A 13 -16.56 10.10 -9.76
N THR A 14 -17.45 10.21 -8.78
CA THR A 14 -17.11 10.05 -7.36
C THR A 14 -17.42 8.65 -6.85
N SER A 15 -17.42 7.65 -7.74
CA SER A 15 -17.63 6.25 -7.34
C SER A 15 -16.45 5.74 -6.51
N ARG A 16 -16.68 4.73 -5.67
CA ARG A 16 -15.60 4.08 -4.89
C ARG A 16 -14.48 3.59 -5.81
N PHE A 17 -14.85 3.02 -6.96
CA PHE A 17 -13.90 2.55 -7.96
C PHE A 17 -13.03 3.68 -8.53
N SER A 18 -13.63 4.80 -8.94
CA SER A 18 -12.87 5.96 -9.43
C SER A 18 -11.94 6.52 -8.37
N LEU A 19 -12.43 6.71 -7.14
CA LEU A 19 -11.62 7.24 -6.05
C LEU A 19 -10.43 6.34 -5.72
N VAL A 20 -10.61 5.02 -5.69
CA VAL A 20 -9.51 4.07 -5.47
C VAL A 20 -8.51 4.11 -6.62
N MET A 21 -8.96 4.18 -7.87
CA MET A 21 -8.06 4.24 -9.03
C MET A 21 -7.20 5.51 -9.03
N TRP A 22 -7.81 6.66 -8.72
CA TRP A 22 -7.06 7.91 -8.59
C TRP A 22 -6.12 7.88 -7.38
N ALA A 23 -6.52 7.23 -6.27
CA ALA A 23 -5.64 7.05 -5.12
C ALA A 23 -4.46 6.12 -5.43
N GLN A 24 -4.66 5.03 -6.17
CA GLN A 24 -3.58 4.18 -6.65
C GLN A 24 -2.60 4.97 -7.53
N PHE A 25 -3.11 5.76 -8.46
CA PHE A 25 -2.26 6.60 -9.32
C PHE A 25 -1.50 7.65 -8.50
N GLY A 26 -2.17 8.30 -7.54
CA GLY A 26 -1.56 9.23 -6.58
C GLY A 26 -0.44 8.57 -5.78
N PHE A 27 -0.63 7.32 -5.32
CA PHE A 27 0.38 6.54 -4.64
C PHE A 27 1.64 6.32 -5.51
N PHE A 28 1.48 5.96 -6.79
CA PHE A 28 2.62 5.86 -7.72
C PHE A 28 3.32 7.21 -7.96
N LEU A 29 2.58 8.32 -7.97
CA LEU A 29 3.16 9.65 -8.08
C LEU A 29 3.93 10.06 -6.81
N LEU A 30 3.48 9.65 -5.63
CA LEU A 30 4.21 9.87 -4.37
C LEU A 30 5.54 9.10 -4.37
N ILE A 31 5.54 7.84 -4.80
CA ILE A 31 6.79 7.07 -4.99
C ILE A 31 7.73 7.82 -5.94
N ALA A 32 7.22 8.25 -7.09
CA ALA A 32 8.03 8.96 -8.08
C ALA A 32 8.59 10.29 -7.53
N TYR A 33 7.80 11.01 -6.73
CA TYR A 33 8.20 12.23 -6.07
C TYR A 33 9.32 11.99 -5.07
N GLU A 34 9.19 11.00 -4.19
CA GLU A 34 10.20 10.70 -3.17
C GLU A 34 11.49 10.17 -3.78
N MET A 35 11.39 9.26 -4.75
CA MET A 35 12.55 8.85 -5.53
C MET A 35 13.28 10.07 -6.09
N ASN A 36 12.56 10.98 -6.74
CA ASN A 36 13.19 12.18 -7.29
C ASN A 36 13.73 13.16 -6.23
N SER A 37 13.18 13.16 -5.02
CA SER A 37 13.59 14.06 -3.94
C SER A 37 14.79 13.53 -3.18
N ASN A 38 14.92 12.20 -3.04
CA ASN A 38 15.99 11.54 -2.29
C ASN A 38 17.28 11.37 -3.11
N PHE A 39 17.24 11.54 -4.43
CA PHE A 39 18.46 11.58 -5.24
C PHE A 39 19.07 12.98 -5.24
N GLU A 40 19.99 13.24 -4.31
CA GLU A 40 20.87 14.41 -4.33
C GLU A 40 21.92 14.26 -5.46
N GLY A 41 21.51 14.41 -6.72
CA GLY A 41 22.42 14.29 -7.85
C GLY A 41 21.75 13.96 -9.18
N THR A 42 22.54 13.40 -10.10
CA THR A 42 21.99 12.83 -11.34
C THR A 42 21.67 11.37 -11.07
N MET A 43 20.39 11.00 -11.12
CA MET A 43 19.98 9.58 -11.08
C MET A 43 20.83 8.76 -12.06
N GLY A 44 21.36 7.65 -11.58
CA GLY A 44 21.96 6.60 -12.39
C GLY A 44 20.95 5.99 -13.35
N ALA A 45 21.47 5.31 -14.38
CA ALA A 45 20.63 4.68 -15.40
C ALA A 45 19.63 3.68 -14.79
N GLU A 46 20.04 2.98 -13.73
CA GLU A 46 19.24 1.94 -13.11
C GLU A 46 18.07 2.52 -12.30
N GLU A 47 18.28 3.63 -11.61
CA GLU A 47 17.25 4.37 -10.88
C GLU A 47 16.23 5.00 -11.83
N PHE A 48 16.71 5.55 -12.95
CA PHE A 48 15.83 6.04 -14.03
C PHE A 48 14.94 4.94 -14.62
N VAL A 49 15.49 3.73 -14.79
CA VAL A 49 14.71 2.59 -15.29
C VAL A 49 13.64 2.18 -14.28
N PHE A 50 13.97 2.12 -12.99
CA PHE A 50 12.98 1.83 -11.95
C PHE A 50 11.91 2.92 -11.83
N LEU A 51 12.30 4.20 -11.82
CA LEU A 51 11.36 5.32 -11.84
C LEU A 51 10.44 5.26 -13.06
N GLY A 52 10.99 4.95 -14.23
CA GLY A 52 10.21 4.72 -15.44
C GLY A 52 9.20 3.58 -15.27
N ALA A 53 9.60 2.47 -14.64
CA ALA A 53 8.70 1.35 -14.37
C ALA A 53 7.57 1.71 -13.38
N VAL A 54 7.86 2.48 -12.34
CA VAL A 54 6.87 3.01 -11.38
C VAL A 54 5.84 3.87 -12.11
N LEU A 55 6.29 4.85 -12.92
CA LEU A 55 5.41 5.75 -13.66
C LEU A 55 4.57 5.02 -14.71
N VAL A 56 5.18 4.11 -15.48
CA VAL A 56 4.46 3.30 -16.46
C VAL A 56 3.43 2.43 -15.77
N THR A 57 3.76 1.81 -14.65
CA THR A 57 2.81 0.98 -13.89
C THR A 57 1.62 1.80 -13.39
N GLY A 58 1.87 2.98 -12.82
CA GLY A 58 0.80 3.89 -12.40
C GLY A 58 -0.11 4.30 -13.56
N LEU A 59 0.47 4.63 -14.73
CA LEU A 59 -0.30 4.98 -15.93
C LEU A 59 -1.10 3.81 -16.47
N LEU A 60 -0.56 2.59 -16.50
CA LEU A 60 -1.29 1.41 -16.96
C LEU A 60 -2.49 1.10 -16.05
N GLN A 61 -2.36 1.33 -14.75
CA GLN A 61 -3.46 1.20 -13.79
C GLN A 61 -4.53 2.27 -14.02
N LEU A 62 -4.13 3.53 -14.15
CA LEU A 62 -5.04 4.65 -14.41
C LEU A 62 -5.80 4.48 -15.73
N LEU A 63 -5.10 3.99 -16.77
CA LEU A 63 -5.67 3.70 -18.08
C LEU A 63 -6.37 2.33 -18.15
N ARG A 64 -6.56 1.67 -16.99
CA ARG A 64 -7.30 0.41 -16.85
C ARG A 64 -6.91 -0.61 -17.91
N VAL A 65 -5.61 -0.71 -18.20
CA VAL A 65 -5.09 -1.65 -19.19
C VAL A 65 -5.38 -3.05 -18.67
N ASN A 66 -5.92 -3.90 -19.56
CA ASN A 66 -6.48 -5.21 -19.21
C ASN A 66 -5.73 -5.93 -18.07
N ASN A 67 -6.42 -6.16 -16.95
CA ASN A 67 -5.92 -6.73 -15.71
C ASN A 67 -5.27 -8.12 -15.85
N ARG A 68 -5.46 -8.83 -16.96
CA ARG A 68 -4.64 -10.02 -17.29
C ARG A 68 -3.12 -9.70 -17.27
N ARG A 69 -2.75 -8.42 -17.28
CA ARG A 69 -1.38 -7.91 -17.23
C ARG A 69 -0.92 -7.45 -15.84
N MET A 70 -1.68 -7.66 -14.76
CA MET A 70 -1.24 -7.26 -13.42
C MET A 70 0.05 -7.94 -12.96
N ILE A 71 0.22 -9.23 -13.30
CA ILE A 71 1.51 -9.90 -13.10
C ILE A 71 2.60 -9.21 -13.91
N GLY A 72 2.29 -8.79 -15.15
CA GLY A 72 3.20 -8.00 -15.98
C GLY A 72 3.56 -6.66 -15.32
N MET A 73 2.61 -5.97 -14.70
CA MET A 73 2.86 -4.73 -13.96
C MET A 73 3.79 -4.94 -12.77
N LEU A 74 3.56 -5.99 -11.97
CA LEU A 74 4.47 -6.35 -10.88
C LEU A 74 5.86 -6.72 -11.41
N LEU A 75 5.94 -7.50 -12.50
CA LEU A 75 7.20 -7.88 -13.15
C LEU A 75 7.95 -6.68 -13.74
N MET A 76 7.25 -5.63 -14.16
CA MET A 76 7.90 -4.38 -14.60
C MET A 76 8.63 -3.68 -13.46
N ILE A 77 8.21 -3.86 -12.20
CA ILE A 77 8.93 -3.33 -11.03
C ILE A 77 10.02 -4.30 -10.59
N VAL A 78 9.69 -5.60 -10.52
CA VAL A 78 10.63 -6.65 -10.09
C VAL A 78 11.83 -6.78 -11.03
N GLY A 79 11.63 -6.67 -12.35
CA GLY A 79 12.70 -6.79 -13.35
C GLY A 79 13.84 -5.78 -13.15
N PRO A 80 13.55 -4.47 -13.08
CA PRO A 80 14.51 -3.43 -12.70
C PRO A 80 15.19 -3.71 -11.35
N THR A 81 14.45 -4.09 -10.31
CA THR A 81 15.06 -4.40 -9.00
C THR A 81 16.04 -5.57 -9.08
N ILE A 82 15.69 -6.65 -9.81
CA ILE A 82 16.62 -7.78 -10.04
C ILE A 82 17.86 -7.31 -10.82
N SER A 83 17.68 -6.41 -11.79
CA SER A 83 18.81 -5.91 -12.57
C SER A 83 19.84 -5.17 -11.72
N TRP A 84 19.43 -4.43 -10.68
CA TRP A 84 20.33 -3.83 -9.70
C TRP A 84 21.22 -4.87 -9.02
N GLY A 85 20.63 -5.98 -8.59
CA GLY A 85 21.38 -7.03 -7.90
C GLY A 85 22.38 -7.74 -8.81
N VAL A 86 22.02 -7.92 -10.08
CA VAL A 86 22.88 -8.57 -11.08
C VAL A 86 24.03 -7.65 -11.50
N LEU A 87 23.77 -6.35 -11.67
CA LEU A 87 24.76 -5.38 -12.13
C LEU A 87 25.66 -4.89 -10.99
N GLY A 88 25.07 -4.61 -9.83
CA GLY A 88 25.77 -4.16 -8.61
C GLY A 88 26.45 -5.29 -7.81
N GLY A 89 26.09 -6.56 -8.07
CA GLY A 89 26.66 -7.72 -7.36
C GLY A 89 26.06 -7.97 -5.97
N GLU A 90 25.00 -7.25 -5.60
CA GLU A 90 24.35 -7.30 -4.28
C GLU A 90 23.03 -8.09 -4.30
N MET A 91 23.05 -9.28 -4.92
CA MET A 91 21.85 -10.11 -5.08
C MET A 91 21.17 -10.48 -3.75
N GLU A 92 21.92 -10.57 -2.64
CA GLU A 92 21.34 -10.85 -1.32
C GLU A 92 20.44 -9.69 -0.84
N MET A 93 20.94 -8.46 -0.90
CA MET A 93 20.18 -7.25 -0.56
C MET A 93 18.96 -7.08 -1.47
N VAL A 94 19.13 -7.34 -2.76
CA VAL A 94 18.03 -7.28 -3.73
C VAL A 94 16.96 -8.33 -3.49
N ILE A 95 17.32 -9.57 -3.15
CA ILE A 95 16.35 -10.61 -2.80
C ILE A 95 15.60 -10.23 -1.52
N PHE A 96 16.31 -9.69 -0.53
CA PHE A 96 15.70 -9.20 0.71
C PHE A 96 14.69 -8.08 0.40
N GLY A 97 15.11 -7.05 -0.33
CA GLY A 97 14.24 -5.94 -0.75
C GLY A 97 13.06 -6.40 -1.60
N LEU A 98 13.24 -7.40 -2.46
CA LEU A 98 12.14 -7.97 -3.25
C LEU A 98 11.08 -8.63 -2.37
N ILE A 99 11.50 -9.49 -1.44
CA ILE A 99 10.60 -10.30 -0.61
C ILE A 99 9.90 -9.43 0.44
N PHE A 100 10.64 -8.52 1.08
CA PHE A 100 10.16 -7.77 2.23
C PHE A 100 9.69 -6.36 1.87
N PHE A 101 10.04 -5.79 0.72
CA PHE A 101 9.64 -4.43 0.38
C PHE A 101 8.84 -4.39 -0.94
N ILE A 102 9.45 -4.74 -2.07
CA ILE A 102 8.84 -4.56 -3.39
C ILE A 102 7.58 -5.41 -3.57
N LEU A 103 7.63 -6.71 -3.28
CA LEU A 103 6.47 -7.59 -3.49
C LEU A 103 5.30 -7.25 -2.55
N PRO A 104 5.49 -7.04 -1.23
CA PRO A 104 4.40 -6.61 -0.37
C PRO A 104 3.87 -5.22 -0.71
N PHE A 105 4.75 -4.26 -1.04
CA PHE A 105 4.38 -2.85 -1.25
C PHE A 105 3.63 -2.67 -2.56
N PHE A 106 4.22 -3.08 -3.68
CA PHE A 106 3.56 -3.02 -4.98
C PHE A 106 2.44 -4.06 -5.10
N GLY A 107 2.56 -5.18 -4.37
CA GLY A 107 1.51 -6.17 -4.23
C GLY A 107 0.23 -5.57 -3.65
N MET A 108 0.34 -4.81 -2.56
CA MET A 108 -0.76 -4.03 -2.00
C MET A 108 -1.35 -3.11 -3.05
N VAL A 109 -0.52 -2.30 -3.70
CA VAL A 109 -1.03 -1.22 -4.56
C VAL A 109 -1.72 -1.75 -5.79
N ILE A 110 -1.19 -2.83 -6.38
CA ILE A 110 -1.69 -3.41 -7.63
C ILE A 110 -2.85 -4.36 -7.37
N PHE A 111 -2.73 -5.28 -6.40
CA PHE A 111 -3.65 -6.39 -6.27
C PHE A 111 -4.84 -6.11 -5.35
N ILE A 112 -4.72 -5.28 -4.32
CA ILE A 112 -5.84 -5.07 -3.37
C ILE A 112 -7.05 -4.48 -4.08
N PRO A 113 -6.95 -3.35 -4.81
CA PRO A 113 -8.09 -2.83 -5.58
C PRO A 113 -8.56 -3.80 -6.65
N ALA A 114 -7.64 -4.48 -7.33
CA ALA A 114 -8.00 -5.47 -8.34
C ALA A 114 -8.85 -6.61 -7.77
N LEU A 115 -8.53 -7.08 -6.57
CA LEU A 115 -9.27 -8.12 -5.86
C LEU A 115 -10.62 -7.62 -5.34
N GLY A 116 -10.74 -6.34 -4.98
CA GLY A 116 -11.97 -5.78 -4.41
C GLY A 116 -13.02 -5.34 -5.43
N PHE A 117 -12.63 -4.94 -6.64
CA PHE A 117 -13.54 -4.39 -7.65
C PHE A 117 -13.75 -5.33 -8.84
N ASP A 118 -15.00 -5.47 -9.29
CA ASP A 118 -15.35 -6.35 -10.42
C ASP A 118 -14.99 -5.72 -11.77
N GLU A 119 -14.89 -4.39 -11.81
CA GLU A 119 -14.51 -3.54 -12.94
C GLU A 119 -13.12 -3.86 -13.50
N HIS A 120 -12.33 -4.60 -12.73
CA HIS A 120 -11.01 -5.11 -13.07
C HIS A 120 -11.06 -6.44 -13.85
N GLY A 121 -12.22 -7.08 -14.02
CA GLY A 121 -12.38 -8.22 -14.94
C GLY A 121 -11.53 -9.45 -14.62
N MET A 122 -11.21 -9.68 -13.35
CA MET A 122 -10.45 -10.87 -12.94
C MET A 122 -11.30 -12.14 -13.04
N GLU A 123 -10.73 -13.21 -13.61
CA GLU A 123 -11.38 -14.52 -13.78
C GLU A 123 -11.37 -15.39 -12.52
N LEU A 124 -11.12 -14.82 -11.35
CA LEU A 124 -11.12 -15.54 -10.07
C LEU A 124 -12.54 -15.55 -9.48
N SER A 125 -12.96 -16.71 -8.94
CA SER A 125 -14.21 -16.79 -8.20
C SER A 125 -14.21 -15.82 -7.02
N ARG A 126 -15.40 -15.30 -6.67
CA ARG A 126 -15.55 -14.36 -5.56
C ARG A 126 -14.99 -14.89 -4.24
N GLU A 127 -15.19 -16.17 -3.94
CA GLU A 127 -14.64 -16.82 -2.73
C GLU A 127 -13.11 -16.80 -2.70
N ARG A 128 -12.47 -17.10 -3.84
CA ARG A 128 -11.01 -17.04 -3.95
C ARG A 128 -10.50 -15.60 -3.84
N ARG A 129 -11.19 -14.65 -4.49
CA ARG A 129 -10.88 -13.22 -4.35
C ARG A 129 -11.02 -12.76 -2.91
N LYS A 130 -12.08 -13.17 -2.20
CA LYS A 130 -12.28 -12.88 -0.77
C LYS A 130 -11.10 -13.36 0.04
N LEU A 131 -10.71 -14.63 -0.10
CA LEU A 131 -9.61 -15.21 0.66
C LEU A 131 -8.30 -14.47 0.41
N ILE A 132 -7.94 -14.24 -0.87
CA ILE A 132 -6.69 -13.56 -1.23
C ILE A 132 -6.72 -12.10 -0.76
N LEU A 133 -7.84 -11.39 -0.96
CA LEU A 133 -8.02 -10.01 -0.50
C LEU A 133 -7.82 -9.91 1.01
N VAL A 134 -8.49 -10.75 1.79
CA VAL A 134 -8.38 -10.75 3.24
C VAL A 134 -6.93 -11.00 3.68
N LEU A 135 -6.26 -11.98 3.09
CA LEU A 135 -4.88 -12.32 3.43
C LEU A 135 -3.90 -11.20 3.07
N VAL A 136 -3.96 -10.69 1.83
CA VAL A 136 -3.04 -9.64 1.34
C VAL A 136 -3.27 -8.34 2.10
N MET A 137 -4.53 -7.92 2.30
CA MET A 137 -4.83 -6.71 3.07
C MET A 137 -4.30 -6.82 4.50
N SER A 138 -4.56 -7.95 5.18
CA SER A 138 -4.11 -8.17 6.56
C SER A 138 -2.60 -8.19 6.67
N LEU A 139 -1.94 -8.92 5.75
CA LEU A 139 -0.49 -9.01 5.71
C LEU A 139 0.11 -7.62 5.51
N CYS A 140 -0.27 -6.90 4.46
CA CYS A 140 0.30 -5.59 4.15
C CYS A 140 0.04 -4.57 5.29
N MET A 141 -1.16 -4.51 5.87
CA MET A 141 -1.43 -3.56 6.96
C MET A 141 -0.58 -3.81 8.21
N VAL A 142 -0.48 -5.06 8.67
CA VAL A 142 0.34 -5.36 9.86
C VAL A 142 1.82 -5.24 9.54
N PHE A 143 2.24 -5.86 8.44
CA PHE A 143 3.64 -5.98 8.10
C PHE A 143 4.28 -4.61 7.84
N PHE A 144 3.66 -3.74 7.02
CA PHE A 144 4.21 -2.39 6.80
C PHE A 144 4.22 -1.58 8.08
N THR A 145 3.10 -1.51 8.80
CA THR A 145 3.04 -0.73 10.04
C THR A 145 4.10 -1.19 11.04
N VAL A 146 4.27 -2.50 11.21
CA VAL A 146 5.28 -3.05 12.11
C VAL A 146 6.69 -2.74 11.62
N MET A 147 7.01 -2.94 10.34
CA MET A 147 8.34 -2.63 9.84
C MET A 147 8.71 -1.16 10.01
N GLU A 148 7.79 -0.24 9.67
CA GLU A 148 8.03 1.20 9.76
C GLU A 148 8.17 1.67 11.23
N ASN A 149 7.40 1.09 12.15
CA ASN A 149 7.31 1.61 13.52
C ASN A 149 8.13 0.82 14.55
N MET A 150 8.60 -0.40 14.26
CA MET A 150 9.19 -1.26 15.29
C MET A 150 10.48 -0.68 15.85
N ALA A 151 11.37 -0.19 15.00
CA ALA A 151 12.64 0.39 15.45
C ALA A 151 12.40 1.56 16.42
N LEU A 152 11.51 2.48 16.04
CA LEU A 152 11.10 3.62 16.86
C LEU A 152 10.33 3.19 18.13
N ALA A 153 9.51 2.14 18.06
CA ALA A 153 8.76 1.64 19.21
C ALA A 153 9.64 0.95 20.27
N THR A 154 10.85 0.50 19.89
CA THR A 154 11.77 -0.24 20.76
C THR A 154 13.03 0.54 21.13
N THR A 155 13.16 1.77 20.66
CA THR A 155 14.30 2.61 21.03
C THR A 155 14.19 3.08 22.49
N ASP A 156 15.33 3.13 23.16
CA ASP A 156 15.46 3.51 24.57
C ASP A 156 16.51 4.63 24.77
N ASP A 157 17.20 5.07 23.71
CA ASP A 157 18.31 6.02 23.78
C ASP A 157 17.92 7.48 23.46
N GLY A 158 16.64 7.71 23.12
CA GLY A 158 16.13 9.04 22.77
C GLY A 158 16.56 9.52 21.38
N THR A 159 17.11 8.62 20.55
CA THR A 159 17.54 8.94 19.19
C THR A 159 16.98 7.96 18.16
N TYR A 160 16.83 8.44 16.94
CA TYR A 160 16.49 7.63 15.77
C TYR A 160 17.47 7.94 14.64
N GLU A 161 18.17 6.92 14.18
CA GLU A 161 19.16 7.06 13.11
C GLU A 161 18.56 6.61 11.78
N VAL A 162 18.73 7.45 10.76
CA VAL A 162 18.39 7.15 9.38
C VAL A 162 19.68 7.17 8.57
N ASP A 163 20.05 6.01 8.06
CA ASP A 163 21.17 5.87 7.13
C ASP A 163 20.71 6.27 5.74
N ASP A 164 21.22 7.39 5.24
CA ASP A 164 21.08 7.81 3.85
C ASP A 164 22.36 7.50 3.07
N PHE A 165 22.32 7.63 1.73
CA PHE A 165 23.44 7.20 0.86
C PHE A 165 24.80 7.84 1.20
N ASP A 166 24.80 9.09 1.69
CA ASP A 166 26.02 9.85 1.98
C ASP A 166 26.22 10.19 3.47
N ALA A 167 25.18 10.04 4.31
CA ALA A 167 25.24 10.42 5.72
C ALA A 167 24.19 9.70 6.57
N THR A 168 24.55 9.41 7.81
CA THR A 168 23.58 9.04 8.85
C THR A 168 23.03 10.32 9.48
N THR A 169 21.72 10.50 9.42
CA THR A 169 21.02 11.60 10.11
C THR A 169 20.42 11.07 11.40
N THR A 170 20.78 11.69 12.52
CA THR A 170 20.23 11.36 13.84
C THR A 170 19.15 12.37 14.23
N TYR A 171 17.98 11.86 14.57
CA TYR A 171 16.84 12.63 15.06
C TYR A 171 16.68 12.44 16.56
N ASP A 172 16.41 13.53 17.29
CA ASP A 172 16.02 13.47 18.69
C ASP A 172 14.54 13.07 18.77
N ILE A 173 14.24 12.07 19.57
CA ILE A 173 12.89 11.54 19.77
C ILE A 173 12.54 11.52 21.25
N ASP A 174 11.26 11.71 21.56
CA ASP A 174 10.78 11.69 22.93
C ASP A 174 9.83 10.50 23.20
N ASP A 175 9.34 10.43 24.45
CA ASP A 175 8.38 9.41 24.86
C ASP A 175 7.07 9.47 24.05
N GLN A 176 6.69 10.64 23.53
CA GLN A 176 5.51 10.78 22.68
C GLN A 176 5.74 10.06 21.35
N ASN A 177 6.91 10.22 20.71
CA ASN A 177 7.23 9.55 19.45
C ASN A 177 7.22 8.03 19.59
N VAL A 178 7.82 7.51 20.68
CA VAL A 178 7.81 6.07 20.98
C VAL A 178 6.39 5.55 21.23
N ASN A 179 5.57 6.30 21.95
CA ASN A 179 4.19 5.92 22.24
C ASN A 179 3.30 5.97 20.99
N LEU A 180 3.52 6.93 20.09
CA LEU A 180 2.84 7.00 18.79
C LEU A 180 3.17 5.79 17.92
N ALA A 181 4.44 5.37 17.87
CA ALA A 181 4.85 4.18 17.15
C ALA A 181 4.16 2.90 17.70
N LYS A 182 4.14 2.75 19.02
CA LYS A 182 3.41 1.65 19.69
C LYS A 182 1.91 1.70 19.42
N ALA A 183 1.30 2.89 19.45
CA ALA A 183 -0.11 3.07 19.15
C ALA A 183 -0.44 2.74 17.69
N SER A 184 0.41 3.12 16.75
CA SER A 184 0.31 2.78 15.32
C SER A 184 0.27 1.26 15.13
N ILE A 185 1.25 0.53 15.69
CA ILE A 185 1.27 -0.94 15.69
C ILE A 185 0.00 -1.53 16.32
N GLY A 186 -0.42 -0.99 17.47
CA GLY A 186 -1.60 -1.44 18.20
C GLY A 186 -2.89 -1.29 17.39
N LEU A 187 -3.06 -0.18 16.65
CA LEU A 187 -4.20 0.07 15.76
C LEU A 187 -4.20 -0.88 14.57
N ALA A 188 -3.05 -1.07 13.91
CA ALA A 188 -2.93 -2.00 12.79
C ALA A 188 -3.31 -3.44 13.19
N ILE A 189 -2.76 -3.94 14.30
CA ILE A 189 -3.06 -5.28 14.81
C ILE A 189 -4.54 -5.38 15.20
N THR A 190 -5.06 -4.41 15.96
CA THR A 190 -6.45 -4.44 16.42
C THR A 190 -7.43 -4.41 15.25
N GLY A 191 -7.22 -3.51 14.29
CA GLY A 191 -8.06 -3.40 13.09
C GLY A 191 -8.04 -4.68 12.26
N VAL A 192 -6.87 -5.29 12.08
CA VAL A 192 -6.73 -6.56 11.34
C VAL A 192 -7.38 -7.72 12.08
N LEU A 193 -7.28 -7.80 13.42
CA LEU A 193 -7.98 -8.82 14.19
C LEU A 193 -9.50 -8.71 14.06
N ILE A 194 -10.05 -7.49 14.11
CA ILE A 194 -11.49 -7.23 13.87
C ILE A 194 -11.87 -7.64 12.44
N PHE A 195 -11.06 -7.27 11.46
CA PHE A 195 -11.29 -7.62 10.06
C PHE A 195 -11.29 -9.14 9.83
N LEU A 196 -10.32 -9.86 10.38
CA LEU A 196 -10.25 -11.33 10.27
C LEU A 196 -11.42 -12.01 10.99
N ALA A 197 -11.77 -11.54 12.20
CA ALA A 197 -12.89 -12.08 12.97
C ALA A 197 -14.22 -11.94 12.23
N THR A 198 -14.45 -10.78 11.59
CA THR A 198 -15.69 -10.50 10.85
C THR A 198 -15.72 -11.16 9.46
N THR A 199 -14.58 -11.38 8.79
CA THR A 199 -14.55 -11.92 7.43
C THR A 199 -14.37 -13.43 7.33
N LEU A 200 -13.47 -14.00 8.15
CA LEU A 200 -13.14 -15.44 8.17
C LEU A 200 -13.74 -16.15 9.38
N GLY A 201 -13.78 -15.47 10.53
CA GLY A 201 -14.35 -16.02 11.76
C GLY A 201 -15.88 -16.08 11.77
N GLY A 202 -16.55 -15.37 10.85
CA GLY A 202 -18.01 -15.23 10.83
C GLY A 202 -18.56 -14.59 12.11
N MET A 203 -17.73 -13.86 12.85
CA MET A 203 -18.09 -13.30 14.14
C MET A 203 -18.89 -12.02 13.95
N ALA A 204 -20.13 -12.01 14.45
CA ALA A 204 -20.92 -10.79 14.56
C ALA A 204 -20.47 -10.00 15.80
N LEU A 205 -19.57 -9.03 15.60
CA LEU A 205 -19.10 -8.12 16.64
C LEU A 205 -20.01 -6.89 16.73
N GLY A 206 -21.25 -7.10 17.16
CA GLY A 206 -22.26 -6.03 17.20
C GLY A 206 -22.52 -5.46 15.80
N GLY A 207 -22.44 -4.14 15.65
CA GLY A 207 -22.62 -3.44 14.37
C GLY A 207 -21.35 -3.33 13.51
N LEU A 208 -20.23 -3.95 13.90
CA LEU A 208 -18.97 -3.85 13.18
C LEU A 208 -19.01 -4.70 11.90
N ARG A 209 -18.92 -4.00 10.77
CA ARG A 209 -18.65 -4.57 9.43
C ARG A 209 -17.15 -4.71 9.16
N PRO A 210 -16.72 -5.61 8.25
CA PRO A 210 -15.31 -5.79 7.88
C PRO A 210 -14.53 -4.52 7.62
N TRP A 211 -15.11 -3.56 6.89
CA TRP A 211 -14.43 -2.31 6.55
C TRP A 211 -14.09 -1.45 7.77
N HIS A 212 -14.82 -1.57 8.89
CA HIS A 212 -14.47 -0.84 10.13
C HIS A 212 -13.14 -1.31 10.69
N GLY A 213 -12.87 -2.63 10.64
CA GLY A 213 -11.56 -3.17 11.04
C GLY A 213 -10.44 -2.63 10.16
N VAL A 214 -10.68 -2.56 8.84
CA VAL A 214 -9.75 -1.95 7.88
C VAL A 214 -9.55 -0.45 8.14
N ALA A 215 -10.60 0.30 8.46
CA ALA A 215 -10.49 1.72 8.78
C ALA A 215 -9.70 1.98 10.07
N ILE A 216 -9.88 1.14 11.10
CA ILE A 216 -9.07 1.17 12.32
C ILE A 216 -7.60 0.88 11.98
N ALA A 217 -7.32 -0.15 11.18
CA ALA A 217 -5.94 -0.46 10.80
C ALA A 217 -5.30 0.65 9.95
N ALA A 218 -6.03 1.24 9.00
CA ALA A 218 -5.55 2.34 8.16
C ALA A 218 -5.24 3.61 8.97
N SER A 219 -5.85 3.79 10.14
CA SER A 219 -5.52 4.92 11.03
C SER A 219 -4.09 4.86 11.59
N ALA A 220 -3.45 3.68 11.56
CA ALA A 220 -2.03 3.54 11.89
C ALA A 220 -1.13 4.41 10.99
N ALA A 221 -1.41 4.46 9.68
CA ALA A 221 -0.65 5.29 8.73
C ALA A 221 -0.73 6.79 9.05
N TRP A 222 -1.81 7.25 9.69
CA TRP A 222 -1.94 8.64 10.12
C TRP A 222 -1.12 8.94 11.38
N LEU A 223 -1.08 8.01 12.34
CA LEU A 223 -0.22 8.17 13.52
C LEU A 223 1.25 8.11 13.14
N ASP A 224 1.60 7.14 12.29
CA ASP A 224 2.93 6.99 11.71
C ASP A 224 3.34 8.27 10.98
N GLY A 225 2.53 8.73 10.03
CA GLY A 225 2.83 9.95 9.28
C GLY A 225 2.92 11.22 10.13
N TYR A 226 2.11 11.35 11.19
CA TYR A 226 2.29 12.43 12.15
C TYR A 226 3.63 12.31 12.87
N ASN A 227 3.99 11.11 13.30
CA ASN A 227 5.20 10.84 14.05
C ASN A 227 6.46 11.22 13.26
N TRP A 228 6.59 10.76 12.01
CA TRP A 228 7.69 11.13 11.11
C TRP A 228 7.84 12.64 10.93
N SER A 229 6.71 13.36 10.93
CA SER A 229 6.75 14.83 10.86
C SER A 229 7.09 15.51 12.17
N ASP A 230 6.75 14.91 13.30
CA ASP A 230 6.91 15.50 14.63
C ASP A 230 8.39 15.59 15.03
N PHE A 231 9.17 14.52 14.81
CA PHE A 231 10.62 14.55 15.01
C PHE A 231 11.42 15.11 13.82
N GLY A 232 10.72 15.63 12.80
CA GLY A 232 11.30 16.48 11.77
C GLY A 232 11.92 15.76 10.57
N MET A 233 11.61 14.47 10.36
CA MET A 233 12.08 13.74 9.19
C MET A 233 11.29 14.13 7.93
N ASP A 234 9.96 14.15 8.01
CA ASP A 234 9.11 14.45 6.86
C ASP A 234 8.25 15.71 7.07
N PRO A 235 7.87 16.40 6.00
CA PRO A 235 6.85 17.43 6.13
C PRO A 235 5.45 16.78 6.28
N LEU A 236 4.69 17.21 7.30
CA LEU A 236 3.35 16.68 7.62
C LEU A 236 2.41 16.47 6.43
N TRP A 237 2.44 17.40 5.46
CA TRP A 237 1.56 17.32 4.29
C TRP A 237 1.86 16.10 3.42
N LEU A 238 3.12 15.70 3.30
CA LEU A 238 3.54 14.53 2.52
C LEU A 238 3.07 13.25 3.20
N SER A 239 3.31 13.13 4.51
CA SER A 239 2.88 11.98 5.31
C SER A 239 1.34 11.86 5.34
N CYS A 240 0.63 12.99 5.38
CA CYS A 240 -0.83 13.03 5.24
C CYS A 240 -1.32 12.55 3.85
N LEU A 241 -0.58 12.84 2.78
CA LEU A 241 -0.92 12.34 1.44
C LEU A 241 -0.76 10.82 1.36
N TRP A 242 0.33 10.26 1.90
CA TRP A 242 0.51 8.81 2.00
C TRP A 242 -0.62 8.15 2.77
N ALA A 243 -0.90 8.63 3.98
CA ALA A 243 -1.95 8.10 4.83
C ALA A 243 -3.32 8.19 4.14
N LEU A 244 -3.59 9.28 3.41
CA LEU A 244 -4.82 9.44 2.63
C LEU A 244 -4.92 8.41 1.50
N MET A 245 -3.87 8.24 0.68
CA MET A 245 -3.88 7.27 -0.41
C MET A 245 -4.10 5.84 0.11
N ILE A 246 -3.40 5.45 1.17
CA ILE A 246 -3.55 4.15 1.84
C ILE A 246 -4.98 3.99 2.35
N THR A 247 -5.51 4.99 3.05
CA THR A 247 -6.88 4.95 3.60
C THR A 247 -7.93 4.78 2.51
N VAL A 248 -7.87 5.59 1.45
CA VAL A 248 -8.81 5.50 0.33
C VAL A 248 -8.73 4.13 -0.32
N MET A 249 -7.53 3.65 -0.62
CA MET A 249 -7.34 2.36 -1.27
C MET A 249 -7.86 1.21 -0.42
N TYR A 250 -7.52 1.14 0.87
CA TYR A 250 -7.91 0.01 1.72
C TYR A 250 -9.37 0.05 2.11
N VAL A 251 -9.83 1.19 2.63
CA VAL A 251 -11.17 1.31 3.21
C VAL A 251 -12.22 1.21 2.11
N LEU A 252 -12.06 1.91 0.98
CA LEU A 252 -13.07 1.84 -0.08
C LEU A 252 -13.08 0.48 -0.79
N THR A 253 -11.93 -0.18 -0.92
CA THR A 253 -11.87 -1.56 -1.43
C THR A 253 -12.62 -2.51 -0.51
N ALA A 254 -12.45 -2.39 0.81
CA ALA A 254 -13.20 -3.19 1.78
C ALA A 254 -14.70 -2.87 1.76
N CYS A 255 -15.07 -1.60 1.73
CA CYS A 255 -16.48 -1.19 1.61
C CYS A 255 -17.11 -1.76 0.35
N GLU A 256 -16.43 -1.69 -0.80
CA GLU A 256 -16.93 -2.23 -2.04
C GLU A 256 -17.14 -3.75 -1.96
N PHE A 257 -16.10 -4.48 -1.59
CA PHE A 257 -16.12 -5.93 -1.69
C PHE A 257 -17.09 -6.57 -0.69
N PHE A 258 -17.15 -6.05 0.54
CA PHE A 258 -17.90 -6.64 1.64
C PHE A 258 -19.33 -6.09 1.78
N GLU A 259 -19.62 -4.83 1.39
CA GLU A 259 -20.99 -4.32 1.49
C GLU A 259 -21.85 -4.73 0.28
N LYS A 260 -21.35 -4.60 -0.96
CA LYS A 260 -22.08 -5.08 -2.14
C LYS A 260 -22.24 -6.61 -2.16
N GLY A 261 -21.46 -7.32 -1.34
CA GLY A 261 -21.49 -8.78 -1.30
C GLY A 261 -22.62 -9.41 -0.53
N GLU A 262 -23.05 -8.74 0.54
CA GLU A 262 -24.18 -9.21 1.34
C GLU A 262 -25.51 -8.97 0.61
N GLU A 263 -25.61 -7.90 -0.19
CA GLU A 263 -26.80 -7.58 -0.99
C GLU A 263 -27.11 -8.66 -2.04
N ALA A 264 -26.10 -9.20 -2.72
CA ALA A 264 -26.28 -10.27 -3.72
C ALA A 264 -26.70 -11.62 -3.12
N THR A 265 -26.37 -11.89 -1.84
CA THR A 265 -26.80 -13.10 -1.14
C THR A 265 -28.22 -13.00 -0.60
N MET A 266 -28.68 -11.80 -0.21
CA MET A 266 -30.06 -11.60 0.26
C MET A 266 -31.11 -11.58 -0.86
N GLU A 267 -30.72 -11.35 -2.12
CA GLU A 267 -31.63 -11.51 -3.27
C GLU A 267 -31.81 -12.97 -3.71
N SER A 268 -31.08 -13.92 -3.10
CA SER A 268 -31.12 -15.36 -3.41
C SER A 268 -31.80 -16.22 -2.33
N GLU A 269 -32.34 -15.61 -1.29
CA GLU A 269 -33.21 -16.23 -0.26
C GLU A 269 -34.66 -15.76 -0.39
#